data_AF-A0A9Q1A8X8-F1
#
_entry.id   AF-A0A9Q1A8X8-F1
#
_cell.length_a   1.000
_cell.length_b   1.000
_cell.length_c   1.000
_cell.angle_alpha   90.00
_cell.angle_beta   90.00
_cell.angle_gamma   90.00
#
_symmetry.space_group_name_H-M   'P 1'
#
loop_
_entity.id
_entity.type
_entity.pdbx_description
1 polymer ?
#
loop_
_entity_poly.entity_id
_entity_poly.type
_entity_poly.pdbx_seq_one_letter_code
_entity_poly.pdbx_strand_id
1 'polypeptide(L)'
;MEATVIVQNRPADMVINALIMAMVEYANRSTPSEIIYHVGSSLRNPFTFSFFQELINRYFVQNPLIDKDGKPIKVGKLTAFSSMASFRIYMAIRYSLALKFGDAAPCLGLLVLFPGEVAGRKTILSSMELGSIMEFLNNKSILVIGATGFLAKIFVEKILRVQPKVKKLYLLLRAVDTKSAEERLHNEVRKALFDVLREQHGANFHSFISEKVSPVPGDISCVDLGIKDSLLKNQIWNEVDTVINFAATTNFDERYDVALGINTMGALHLLNFVKKCNHAKVLVHLSTAYVCGEDGGLIKEKPFRLGTAKKSTKVTDIGMEKKLVEEELKNLHSEHAEESAITSYMKDYGSKRARMHGWPNTYVFTKAMGEMLLVHHNRDTVPLVILRPTMVTSTYQEPFPGWIEGVRTIDGVAVGYAQGKLKAFPFNPKLTVDVIPADMVINALIMAMVEYANRSTPSEIIYHVGSSLRNPFKFSNFQDLGNRYFVQNPLIDKDGKPIKVGKVTTFSSMASFRIYMAIRYSLALKVFHLAINTVLFQKSYKDKYIALKRKLKRGMRLADLYEPYVFFKGIFDDANSEKLQIAATKTCSEAHAFNFDPTSINWEAYMMDAHFPGLVKHVLK
;
A
#
# COMPACT_ATOMS: atom_id res chain seq x y z
N MET A 1 64.89 -29.29 -1.85
CA MET A 1 63.54 -29.20 -2.44
C MET A 1 62.64 -28.55 -1.41
N GLU A 2 62.40 -27.25 -1.53
CA GLU A 2 61.31 -26.58 -0.82
C GLU A 2 60.25 -26.28 -1.88
N ALA A 3 59.08 -26.91 -1.75
CA ALA A 3 57.96 -26.69 -2.63
C ALA A 3 57.27 -25.39 -2.22
N THR A 4 57.40 -24.35 -3.03
CA THR A 4 56.59 -23.13 -2.92
C THR A 4 55.16 -23.49 -3.28
N VAL A 5 54.32 -23.77 -2.28
CA VAL A 5 52.87 -23.91 -2.45
C VAL A 5 52.29 -22.53 -2.72
N ILE A 6 51.99 -22.23 -3.98
CA ILE A 6 51.16 -21.07 -4.35
C ILE A 6 49.72 -21.42 -3.97
N VAL A 7 49.26 -20.96 -2.82
CA VAL A 7 47.86 -21.08 -2.43
C VAL A 7 47.04 -20.05 -3.21
N GLN A 8 46.27 -20.51 -4.20
CA GLN A 8 45.22 -19.69 -4.81
C GLN A 8 44.05 -19.58 -3.83
N ASN A 9 44.05 -18.53 -3.01
CA ASN A 9 42.90 -18.23 -2.14
C ASN A 9 41.71 -17.76 -2.99
N ARG A 10 40.53 -18.40 -2.84
CA ARG A 10 39.31 -17.92 -3.49
C ARG A 10 38.85 -16.63 -2.77
N PRO A 11 38.13 -15.73 -3.46
CA PRO A 11 37.66 -14.48 -2.83
C PRO A 11 36.86 -14.68 -1.54
N ALA A 12 36.10 -15.77 -1.43
CA ALA A 12 35.39 -16.14 -0.21
C ALA A 12 36.36 -16.50 0.94
N ASP A 13 37.43 -17.23 0.65
CA ASP A 13 38.44 -17.63 1.64
C ASP A 13 39.19 -16.41 2.18
N MET A 14 39.42 -15.39 1.35
CA MET A 14 40.06 -14.13 1.78
C MET A 14 39.19 -13.34 2.76
N VAL A 15 37.85 -13.35 2.57
CA VAL A 15 36.90 -12.71 3.49
C VAL A 15 36.85 -13.48 4.80
N ILE A 16 36.80 -14.81 4.75
CA ILE A 16 36.79 -15.68 5.94
C ILE A 16 38.10 -15.52 6.73
N ASN A 17 39.26 -15.52 6.05
CA ASN A 17 40.57 -15.32 6.70
C ASN A 17 40.68 -13.93 7.34
N ALA A 18 40.18 -12.88 6.69
CA ALA A 18 40.13 -11.54 7.28
C ALA A 18 39.22 -11.48 8.51
N LEU A 19 38.10 -12.22 8.51
CA LEU A 19 37.19 -12.34 9.64
C LEU A 19 37.85 -13.05 10.83
N ILE A 20 38.55 -14.17 10.56
CA ILE A 20 39.27 -14.94 11.58
C ILE A 20 40.39 -14.07 12.19
N MET A 21 41.17 -13.37 11.37
CA MET A 21 42.22 -12.45 11.88
C MET A 21 41.65 -11.31 12.72
N ALA A 22 40.50 -10.75 12.34
CA ALA A 22 39.82 -9.71 13.12
C ALA A 22 39.29 -10.26 14.47
N MET A 23 38.81 -11.51 14.50
CA MET A 23 38.36 -12.17 15.72
C MET A 23 39.51 -12.49 16.67
N VAL A 24 40.65 -12.96 16.14
CA VAL A 24 41.86 -13.24 16.94
C VAL A 24 42.44 -11.96 17.53
N GLU A 25 42.53 -10.89 16.74
CA GLU A 25 43.00 -9.58 17.21
C GLU A 25 42.07 -8.98 18.28
N TYR A 26 40.75 -9.16 18.15
CA TYR A 26 39.79 -8.72 19.15
C TYR A 26 39.92 -9.51 20.46
N ALA A 27 40.11 -10.83 20.38
CA ALA A 27 40.24 -11.70 21.55
C ALA A 27 41.50 -11.41 22.39
N ASN A 28 42.55 -10.88 21.77
CA ASN A 28 43.83 -10.58 22.44
C ASN A 28 43.89 -9.19 23.10
N ARG A 29 42.79 -8.41 23.11
CA ARG A 29 42.79 -7.05 23.66
C ARG A 29 42.15 -6.96 25.04
N SER A 30 42.84 -6.28 25.95
CA SER A 30 42.47 -6.13 27.36
C SER A 30 41.46 -5.02 27.64
N THR A 31 41.05 -4.23 26.63
CA THR A 31 40.10 -3.12 26.79
C THR A 31 39.03 -3.14 25.68
N PRO A 32 37.73 -2.91 26.01
CA PRO A 32 36.67 -2.91 25.01
C PRO A 32 36.78 -1.66 24.11
N SER A 33 37.00 -1.84 22.82
CA SER A 33 36.90 -0.77 21.81
C SER A 33 36.12 -1.27 20.58
N GLU A 34 35.21 -0.44 20.05
CA GLU A 34 34.48 -0.73 18.80
C GLU A 34 35.39 -0.39 17.61
N ILE A 35 35.95 -1.41 16.95
CA ILE A 35 36.73 -1.27 15.70
C ILE A 35 35.91 -1.85 14.54
N ILE A 36 35.74 -1.06 13.49
CA ILE A 36 35.09 -1.48 12.25
C ILE A 36 36.18 -1.81 11.22
N TYR A 37 36.28 -3.09 10.85
CA TYR A 37 37.18 -3.54 9.79
C TYR A 37 36.48 -3.49 8.43
N HIS A 38 36.93 -2.59 7.54
CA HIS A 38 36.46 -2.55 6.15
C HIS A 38 37.31 -3.48 5.28
N VAL A 39 36.70 -4.53 4.74
CA VAL A 39 37.33 -5.45 3.78
C VAL A 39 36.73 -5.18 2.40
N GLY A 40 37.48 -4.48 1.54
CA GLY A 40 37.07 -4.16 0.17
C GLY A 40 38.27 -4.07 -0.75
N SER A 41 38.16 -4.63 -1.95
CA SER A 41 39.22 -4.55 -2.97
C SER A 41 39.29 -3.18 -3.64
N SER A 42 38.23 -2.36 -3.54
CA SER A 42 38.07 -1.10 -4.28
C SER A 42 39.19 -0.08 -4.08
N LEU A 43 39.90 -0.09 -2.95
CA LEU A 43 41.00 0.83 -2.64
C LEU A 43 42.40 0.26 -2.95
N ARG A 44 42.58 -1.07 -2.89
CA ARG A 44 43.91 -1.72 -3.02
C ARG A 44 44.09 -2.53 -4.31
N ASN A 45 42.99 -2.93 -4.95
CA ASN A 45 42.94 -3.60 -6.25
C ASN A 45 41.64 -3.20 -6.99
N PRO A 46 41.55 -1.94 -7.46
CA PRO A 46 40.34 -1.41 -8.06
C PRO A 46 40.02 -2.13 -9.38
N PHE A 47 38.87 -2.81 -9.41
CA PHE A 47 38.35 -3.41 -10.63
C PHE A 47 37.66 -2.31 -11.47
N THR A 48 38.45 -1.57 -12.24
CA THR A 48 37.96 -0.45 -13.03
C THR A 48 37.19 -0.94 -14.26
N PHE A 49 36.32 -0.08 -14.80
CA PHE A 49 35.59 -0.40 -16.03
C PHE A 49 36.53 -0.62 -17.24
N SER A 50 37.67 0.09 -17.28
CA SER A 50 38.70 -0.13 -18.30
C SER A 50 39.34 -1.51 -18.17
N PHE A 51 39.66 -1.94 -16.95
CA PHE A 51 40.20 -3.28 -16.68
C PHE A 51 39.18 -4.38 -17.03
N PHE A 52 37.91 -4.18 -16.72
CA PHE A 52 36.83 -5.08 -17.12
C PHE A 52 36.69 -5.20 -18.64
N GLN A 53 36.71 -4.07 -19.35
CA GLN A 53 36.63 -4.03 -20.81
C GLN A 53 37.82 -4.76 -21.45
N GLU A 54 39.01 -4.61 -20.88
CA GLU A 54 40.21 -5.33 -21.32
C GLU A 54 40.08 -6.85 -21.08
N LEU A 55 39.58 -7.26 -19.92
CA LEU A 55 39.37 -8.66 -19.56
C LEU A 55 38.35 -9.35 -20.49
N ILE A 56 37.21 -8.70 -20.75
CA ILE A 56 36.18 -9.19 -21.67
C ILE A 56 36.74 -9.33 -23.09
N ASN A 57 37.46 -8.30 -23.59
CA ASN A 57 38.07 -8.37 -24.91
C ASN A 57 39.10 -9.51 -25.00
N ARG A 58 40.00 -9.65 -24.01
CA ARG A 58 40.99 -10.74 -24.01
C ARG A 58 40.31 -12.11 -23.99
N TYR A 59 39.28 -12.30 -23.17
CA TYR A 59 38.57 -13.56 -23.05
C TYR A 59 37.92 -14.00 -24.37
N PHE A 60 37.20 -13.10 -25.05
CA PHE A 60 36.51 -13.44 -26.31
C PHE A 60 37.42 -13.42 -27.54
N VAL A 61 38.61 -12.81 -27.46
CA VAL A 61 39.66 -13.00 -28.46
C VAL A 61 40.28 -14.39 -28.37
N GLN A 62 40.48 -14.89 -27.14
CA GLN A 62 40.99 -16.25 -26.90
C GLN A 62 39.91 -17.33 -27.06
N ASN A 63 38.65 -16.98 -26.85
CA ASN A 63 37.48 -17.87 -26.95
C ASN A 63 36.41 -17.23 -27.85
N PRO A 64 36.63 -17.18 -29.17
CA PRO A 64 35.70 -16.53 -30.07
C PRO A 64 34.36 -17.28 -30.10
N LEU A 65 33.27 -16.54 -29.95
CA LEU A 65 31.93 -17.07 -30.17
C LEU A 65 31.80 -17.44 -31.64
N ILE A 66 31.22 -18.60 -31.93
CA ILE A 66 31.05 -19.09 -33.29
C ILE A 66 29.61 -18.84 -33.74
N ASP A 67 29.42 -18.36 -34.97
CA ASP A 67 28.10 -18.16 -35.56
C ASP A 67 27.47 -19.48 -36.03
N LYS A 68 26.22 -19.38 -36.48
CA LYS A 68 25.42 -20.51 -36.98
C LYS A 68 26.04 -21.24 -38.18
N ASP A 69 27.00 -20.62 -38.86
CA ASP A 69 27.69 -21.15 -40.04
C ASP A 69 29.13 -21.63 -39.70
N GLY A 70 29.47 -21.69 -38.41
CA GLY A 70 30.76 -22.20 -37.93
C GLY A 70 31.90 -21.16 -37.97
N LYS A 71 31.61 -19.87 -38.18
CA LYS A 71 32.64 -18.81 -38.26
C LYS A 71 32.78 -18.02 -36.96
N PRO A 72 34.01 -17.64 -36.56
CA PRO A 72 34.26 -16.76 -35.41
C PRO A 72 33.58 -15.38 -35.57
N ILE A 73 32.74 -15.01 -34.61
CA ILE A 73 32.10 -13.71 -34.50
C ILE A 73 33.13 -12.67 -34.06
N LYS A 74 33.31 -11.63 -34.87
CA LYS A 74 34.20 -10.50 -34.56
C LYS A 74 33.62 -9.68 -33.40
N VAL A 75 34.26 -9.74 -32.23
CA VAL A 75 33.86 -8.93 -31.07
C VAL A 75 34.26 -7.46 -31.28
N GLY A 76 33.27 -6.57 -31.32
CA GLY A 76 33.49 -5.13 -31.39
C GLY A 76 33.90 -4.52 -30.05
N LYS A 77 34.62 -3.40 -30.07
CA LYS A 77 34.97 -2.66 -28.83
C LYS A 77 33.70 -2.20 -28.10
N LEU A 78 33.60 -2.55 -26.81
CA LEU A 78 32.57 -2.04 -25.92
C LEU A 78 32.66 -0.50 -25.88
N THR A 79 31.56 0.20 -26.19
CA THR A 79 31.54 1.67 -26.19
C THR A 79 30.90 2.16 -24.88
N ALA A 80 31.65 2.94 -24.09
CA ALA A 80 31.16 3.56 -22.86
C ALA A 80 30.50 4.91 -23.18
N PHE A 81 29.40 5.23 -22.50
CA PHE A 81 28.69 6.50 -22.65
C PHE A 81 28.70 7.24 -21.32
N SER A 82 29.10 8.50 -21.35
CA SER A 82 29.16 9.38 -20.17
C SER A 82 27.78 9.82 -19.67
N SER A 83 26.70 9.58 -20.43
CA SER A 83 25.33 9.88 -20.01
C SER A 83 24.30 9.00 -20.73
N MET A 84 23.11 8.90 -20.15
CA MET A 84 22.01 8.15 -20.76
C MET A 84 21.44 8.84 -22.03
N ALA A 85 21.64 10.16 -22.17
CA ALA A 85 21.26 10.89 -23.37
C ALA A 85 22.16 10.53 -24.56
N SER A 86 23.49 10.49 -24.36
CA SER A 86 24.44 10.07 -25.39
C SER A 86 24.27 8.60 -25.80
N PHE A 87 23.92 7.72 -24.85
CA PHE A 87 23.54 6.34 -25.15
C PHE A 87 22.28 6.24 -26.02
N ARG A 88 21.22 7.01 -25.69
CA ARG A 88 19.96 7.01 -26.46
C ARG A 88 20.15 7.55 -27.88
N ILE A 89 20.96 8.59 -28.06
CA ILE A 89 21.31 9.13 -29.38
C ILE A 89 22.07 8.08 -30.20
N TYR A 90 23.08 7.44 -29.61
CA TYR A 90 23.83 6.37 -30.26
C TYR A 90 22.93 5.21 -30.70
N MET A 91 22.03 4.74 -29.82
CA MET A 91 21.08 3.67 -30.15
C MET A 91 20.11 4.08 -31.26
N ALA A 92 19.64 5.32 -31.26
CA ALA A 92 18.75 5.83 -32.30
C ALA A 92 19.45 5.91 -33.67
N ILE A 93 20.70 6.38 -33.71
CA ILE A 93 21.49 6.45 -34.95
C ILE A 93 21.82 5.04 -35.46
N ARG A 94 22.24 4.13 -34.57
CA ARG A 94 22.77 2.83 -34.98
C ARG A 94 21.68 1.80 -35.30
N TYR A 95 20.53 1.85 -34.63
CA TYR A 95 19.50 0.81 -34.75
C TYR A 95 18.15 1.33 -35.30
N SER A 96 17.74 2.57 -35.01
CA SER A 96 16.47 3.11 -35.55
C SER A 96 16.57 3.58 -37.01
N LEU A 97 17.75 4.01 -37.47
CA LEU A 97 17.98 4.36 -38.87
C LEU A 97 18.22 3.13 -39.77
N ALA A 98 18.89 2.09 -39.26
CA ALA A 98 19.10 0.83 -39.97
C ALA A 98 17.81 0.01 -40.16
N LEU A 99 16.82 0.15 -39.28
CA LEU A 99 15.49 -0.47 -39.44
C LEU A 99 14.63 0.16 -40.55
N LYS A 100 15.00 1.35 -41.07
CA LYS A 100 14.33 2.00 -42.21
C LYS A 100 14.97 1.69 -43.57
N PHE A 101 16.20 1.18 -43.59
CA PHE A 101 16.95 0.84 -44.80
C PHE A 101 17.56 -0.54 -44.58
N GLY A 102 16.72 -1.56 -44.76
CA GLY A 102 16.95 -2.92 -44.26
C GLY A 102 18.34 -3.46 -44.58
N ASP A 103 19.14 -3.63 -43.52
CA ASP A 103 20.27 -4.55 -43.47
C ASP A 103 20.43 -5.10 -42.04
N ALA A 104 20.79 -6.38 -41.95
CA ALA A 104 20.81 -7.18 -40.74
C ALA A 104 21.84 -6.68 -39.70
N ALA A 105 21.44 -6.57 -38.43
CA ALA A 105 22.35 -6.27 -37.32
C ALA A 105 22.25 -7.34 -36.19
N PRO A 106 23.39 -7.76 -35.59
CA PRO A 106 23.45 -8.91 -34.70
C PRO A 106 23.14 -8.55 -33.23
N CYS A 107 22.64 -9.56 -32.50
CA CYS A 107 22.30 -9.50 -31.07
C CYS A 107 23.52 -9.30 -30.17
N LEU A 108 23.44 -8.36 -29.21
CA LEU A 108 24.28 -8.34 -28.01
C LEU A 108 23.45 -7.95 -26.79
N GLY A 109 23.51 -8.79 -25.73
CA GLY A 109 22.82 -8.56 -24.46
C GLY A 109 23.55 -7.53 -23.58
N LEU A 110 22.77 -6.74 -22.83
CA LEU A 110 23.28 -5.72 -21.90
C LEU A 110 22.81 -6.04 -20.47
N LEU A 111 23.75 -6.18 -19.54
CA LEU A 111 23.53 -6.35 -18.10
C LEU A 111 23.82 -5.02 -17.39
N VAL A 112 22.94 -4.57 -16.49
CA VAL A 112 23.10 -3.34 -15.69
C VAL A 112 22.95 -3.68 -14.21
N LEU A 113 23.92 -3.29 -13.37
CA LEU A 113 23.91 -3.43 -11.91
C LEU A 113 24.15 -2.06 -11.24
N PHE A 114 23.45 -1.80 -10.14
CA PHE A 114 23.62 -0.60 -9.29
C PHE A 114 24.03 -1.01 -7.86
N PRO A 115 25.03 -0.37 -7.24
CA PRO A 115 25.38 -0.60 -5.84
C PRO A 115 24.52 0.26 -4.90
N GLY A 116 24.00 -0.36 -3.84
CA GLY A 116 23.22 0.31 -2.79
C GLY A 116 24.03 0.48 -1.51
N GLU A 117 24.03 1.69 -0.94
CA GLU A 117 24.56 1.99 0.39
C GLU A 117 23.55 1.64 1.50
N VAL A 118 24.07 1.10 2.60
CA VAL A 118 23.30 0.75 3.81
C VAL A 118 23.80 1.60 4.97
N ALA A 119 22.99 2.58 5.40
CA ALA A 119 23.18 3.25 6.68
C ALA A 119 22.35 2.55 7.77
N GLY A 120 23.03 2.00 8.77
CA GLY A 120 22.44 1.32 9.92
C GLY A 120 22.16 2.27 11.09
N ARG A 121 21.04 2.06 11.78
CA ARG A 121 20.86 2.43 13.19
C ARG A 121 20.45 1.18 13.96
N LYS A 122 21.16 0.91 15.06
CA LYS A 122 20.96 -0.20 15.99
C LYS A 122 19.53 -0.16 16.56
N THR A 123 18.80 -1.26 16.44
CA THR A 123 17.61 -1.55 17.26
C THR A 123 17.97 -2.77 18.09
N ILE A 124 17.92 -2.65 19.42
CA ILE A 124 18.15 -3.74 20.35
C ILE A 124 16.95 -4.68 20.24
N LEU A 125 17.16 -5.90 19.72
CA LEU A 125 16.14 -6.93 19.66
C LEU A 125 16.05 -7.61 21.03
N SER A 126 15.04 -7.25 21.83
CA SER A 126 14.50 -8.22 22.80
C SER A 126 13.80 -9.33 22.02
N SER A 127 13.77 -10.56 22.55
CA SER A 127 12.90 -11.61 22.00
C SER A 127 11.45 -11.11 21.98
N MET A 128 10.74 -11.32 20.86
CA MET A 128 9.30 -11.09 20.77
C MET A 128 8.56 -12.24 21.46
N GLU A 129 7.64 -11.94 22.38
CA GLU A 129 6.84 -12.92 23.13
C GLU A 129 5.39 -12.43 23.23
N LEU A 130 4.51 -13.05 22.44
CA LEU A 130 3.16 -12.51 22.20
C LEU A 130 2.19 -12.74 23.38
N GLY A 131 2.45 -13.73 24.25
CA GLY A 131 1.51 -14.15 25.29
C GLY A 131 0.15 -14.62 24.72
N SER A 132 -0.86 -14.78 25.59
CA SER A 132 -2.23 -15.06 25.15
C SER A 132 -2.94 -13.76 24.75
N ILE A 133 -3.48 -13.73 23.53
CA ILE A 133 -4.30 -12.64 22.99
C ILE A 133 -5.62 -12.57 23.76
N MET A 134 -6.19 -13.73 24.09
CA MET A 134 -7.45 -13.82 24.80
C MET A 134 -7.35 -13.31 26.24
N GLU A 135 -6.30 -13.70 26.97
CA GLU A 135 -6.02 -13.18 28.31
C GLU A 135 -5.74 -11.69 28.27
N PHE A 136 -4.99 -11.21 27.28
CA PHE A 136 -4.74 -9.78 27.13
C PHE A 136 -6.04 -9.00 26.97
N LEU A 137 -6.94 -9.43 26.07
CA LEU A 137 -8.21 -8.76 25.76
C LEU A 137 -9.26 -8.86 26.87
N ASN A 138 -9.11 -9.79 27.82
CA ASN A 138 -10.04 -9.95 28.92
C ASN A 138 -10.10 -8.67 29.78
N ASN A 139 -11.32 -8.20 30.04
CA ASN A 139 -11.59 -6.99 30.81
C ASN A 139 -10.84 -5.72 30.31
N LYS A 140 -10.51 -5.66 29.01
CA LYS A 140 -9.91 -4.47 28.38
C LYS A 140 -10.91 -3.49 27.83
N SER A 141 -10.57 -2.21 27.87
CA SER A 141 -11.30 -1.18 27.14
C SER A 141 -10.50 -0.69 25.94
N ILE A 142 -11.15 -0.66 24.77
CA ILE A 142 -10.52 -0.31 23.49
C ILE A 142 -11.23 0.90 22.89
N LEU A 143 -10.47 1.95 22.53
CA LEU A 143 -10.99 3.06 21.74
C LEU A 143 -10.72 2.82 20.25
N VAL A 144 -11.78 2.74 19.46
CA VAL A 144 -11.72 2.49 18.01
C VAL A 144 -12.14 3.75 17.26
N ILE A 145 -11.19 4.34 16.53
CA ILE A 145 -11.42 5.52 15.71
C ILE A 145 -11.68 5.10 14.27
N GLY A 146 -12.73 5.64 13.64
CA GLY A 146 -13.12 5.21 12.29
C GLY A 146 -13.92 3.91 12.29
N ALA A 147 -14.68 3.63 13.36
CA ALA A 147 -15.37 2.36 13.60
C ALA A 147 -16.35 1.91 12.50
N THR A 148 -16.83 2.83 11.66
CA THR A 148 -17.70 2.50 10.50
C THR A 148 -16.94 2.13 9.23
N GLY A 149 -15.60 2.15 9.26
CA GLY A 149 -14.77 1.70 8.15
C GLY A 149 -14.81 0.17 7.98
N PHE A 150 -14.54 -0.29 6.76
CA PHE A 150 -14.56 -1.72 6.40
C PHE A 150 -13.74 -2.60 7.35
N LEU A 151 -12.45 -2.29 7.53
CA LEU A 151 -11.57 -3.03 8.44
C LEU A 151 -11.97 -2.89 9.91
N ALA A 152 -12.38 -1.69 10.33
CA ALA A 152 -12.76 -1.44 11.72
C ALA A 152 -13.96 -2.30 12.14
N LYS A 153 -14.91 -2.56 11.25
CA LYS A 153 -16.04 -3.46 11.51
C LYS A 153 -15.60 -4.90 11.71
N ILE A 154 -14.69 -5.40 10.87
CA ILE A 154 -14.14 -6.76 11.01
C ILE A 154 -13.38 -6.87 12.33
N PHE A 155 -12.63 -5.84 12.71
CA PHE A 155 -11.99 -5.77 14.01
C PHE A 155 -13.00 -5.84 15.16
N VAL A 156 -14.03 -5.00 15.15
CA VAL A 156 -15.07 -4.97 16.19
C VAL A 156 -15.79 -6.32 16.29
N GLU A 157 -16.21 -6.88 15.16
CA GLU A 157 -16.82 -8.20 15.09
C GLU A 157 -15.89 -9.26 15.68
N LYS A 158 -14.63 -9.31 15.24
CA LYS A 158 -13.68 -10.32 15.68
C LYS A 158 -13.43 -10.23 17.17
N ILE A 159 -13.20 -9.04 17.73
CA ILE A 159 -12.97 -8.89 19.18
C ILE A 159 -14.18 -9.36 19.99
N LEU A 160 -15.39 -8.96 19.60
CA LEU A 160 -16.61 -9.36 20.30
C LEU A 160 -16.86 -10.87 20.21
N ARG A 161 -16.55 -11.49 19.06
CA ARG A 161 -16.74 -12.93 18.83
C ARG A 161 -15.71 -13.77 19.57
N VAL A 162 -14.44 -13.38 19.54
CA VAL A 162 -13.38 -14.18 20.15
C VAL A 162 -13.35 -13.96 21.66
N GLN A 163 -13.45 -12.72 22.15
CA GLN A 163 -13.35 -12.41 23.58
C GLN A 163 -14.61 -11.68 24.10
N PRO A 164 -15.69 -12.42 24.44
CA PRO A 164 -16.93 -11.83 24.96
C PRO A 164 -16.77 -11.18 26.35
N LYS A 165 -15.64 -11.40 27.05
CA LYS A 165 -15.32 -10.74 28.33
C LYS A 165 -14.51 -9.45 28.18
N VAL A 166 -14.37 -8.91 26.96
CA VAL A 166 -13.87 -7.55 26.76
C VAL A 166 -14.73 -6.57 27.60
N LYS A 167 -14.11 -5.58 28.26
CA LYS A 167 -14.84 -4.67 29.14
C LYS A 167 -15.73 -3.73 28.34
N LYS A 168 -15.12 -2.99 27.40
CA LYS A 168 -15.84 -2.01 26.58
C LYS A 168 -15.10 -1.67 25.28
N LEU A 169 -15.84 -1.55 24.18
CA LEU A 169 -15.39 -0.95 22.94
C LEU A 169 -16.00 0.45 22.81
N TYR A 170 -15.18 1.49 22.92
CA TYR A 170 -15.58 2.86 22.63
C TYR A 170 -15.41 3.13 21.14
N LEU A 171 -16.51 3.38 20.43
CA LEU A 171 -16.49 3.58 18.98
C LEU A 171 -16.69 5.06 18.65
N LEU A 172 -15.65 5.74 18.14
CA LEU A 172 -15.81 7.12 17.68
C LEU A 172 -16.61 7.14 16.38
N LEU A 173 -17.78 7.77 16.43
CA LEU A 173 -18.73 7.87 15.33
C LEU A 173 -19.01 9.35 15.02
N ARG A 174 -18.82 9.75 13.76
CA ARG A 174 -19.22 11.09 13.31
C ARG A 174 -20.73 11.23 13.39
N ALA A 175 -21.19 12.01 14.35
CA ALA A 175 -22.59 12.22 14.67
C ALA A 175 -22.73 13.57 15.40
N VAL A 176 -23.90 14.19 15.28
CA VAL A 176 -24.17 15.50 15.90
C VAL A 176 -24.41 15.37 17.41
N ASP A 177 -24.93 14.23 17.85
CA ASP A 177 -25.30 13.90 19.22
C ASP A 177 -25.24 12.37 19.47
N THR A 178 -25.50 11.98 20.72
CA THR A 178 -25.49 10.59 21.19
C THR A 178 -26.52 9.73 20.46
N LYS A 179 -27.75 10.23 20.28
CA LYS A 179 -28.83 9.50 19.61
C LYS A 179 -28.46 9.15 18.16
N SER A 180 -27.91 10.12 17.43
CA SER A 180 -27.44 9.91 16.06
C SER A 180 -26.29 8.90 15.99
N ALA A 181 -25.42 8.87 17.00
CA ALA A 181 -24.34 7.90 17.10
C ALA A 181 -24.88 6.48 17.39
N GLU A 182 -25.88 6.35 18.26
CA GLU A 182 -26.57 5.07 18.54
C GLU A 182 -27.29 4.54 17.29
N GLU A 183 -28.05 5.38 16.58
CA GLU A 183 -28.71 4.99 15.33
C GLU A 183 -27.69 4.52 14.29
N ARG A 184 -26.55 5.21 14.18
CA ARG A 184 -25.47 4.81 13.30
C ARG A 184 -24.89 3.46 13.71
N LEU A 185 -24.60 3.25 14.99
CA LEU A 185 -24.13 1.95 15.51
C LEU A 185 -25.10 0.82 15.18
N HIS A 186 -26.40 1.04 15.42
CA HIS A 186 -27.45 0.06 15.14
C HIS A 186 -27.47 -0.35 13.67
N ASN A 187 -27.28 0.60 12.75
CA ASN A 187 -27.19 0.31 11.32
C ASN A 187 -25.93 -0.48 10.95
N GLU A 188 -24.82 -0.32 11.67
CA GLU A 188 -23.61 -1.10 11.41
C GLU A 188 -23.75 -2.56 11.86
N VAL A 189 -24.32 -2.81 13.05
CA VAL A 189 -24.46 -4.19 13.61
C VAL A 189 -25.57 -5.02 12.95
N ARG A 190 -26.38 -4.41 12.09
CA ARG A 190 -27.37 -5.09 11.24
C ARG A 190 -26.78 -5.73 9.99
N LYS A 191 -25.51 -5.46 9.67
CA LYS A 191 -24.87 -5.98 8.48
C LYS A 191 -24.55 -7.47 8.63
N ALA A 192 -24.49 -8.16 7.49
CA ALA A 192 -24.23 -9.60 7.43
C ALA A 192 -22.94 -10.03 8.15
N LEU A 193 -21.96 -9.12 8.27
CA LEU A 193 -20.73 -9.36 9.04
C LEU A 193 -21.04 -9.86 10.47
N PHE A 194 -22.05 -9.29 11.10
CA PHE A 194 -22.41 -9.58 12.50
C PHE A 194 -23.36 -10.77 12.63
N ASP A 195 -23.67 -11.50 11.55
CA ASP A 195 -24.62 -12.62 11.61
C ASP A 195 -24.10 -13.77 12.49
N VAL A 196 -22.79 -14.04 12.47
CA VAL A 196 -22.18 -15.05 13.37
C VAL A 196 -22.41 -14.69 14.84
N LEU A 197 -22.18 -13.42 15.22
CA LEU A 197 -22.48 -12.95 16.58
C LEU A 197 -23.99 -13.01 16.89
N ARG A 198 -24.83 -12.69 15.91
CA ARG A 198 -26.28 -12.72 16.07
C ARG A 198 -26.79 -14.14 16.32
N GLU A 199 -26.24 -15.12 15.61
CA GLU A 199 -26.49 -16.55 15.80
C GLU A 199 -26.00 -17.04 17.17
N GLN A 200 -24.79 -16.64 17.58
CA GLN A 200 -24.20 -17.02 18.87
C GLN A 200 -24.99 -16.49 20.08
N HIS A 201 -25.49 -15.25 20.01
CA HIS A 201 -26.19 -14.62 21.14
C HIS A 201 -27.72 -14.70 21.06
N GLY A 202 -28.29 -15.03 19.91
CA GLY A 202 -29.73 -15.13 19.69
C GLY A 202 -30.48 -13.88 20.18
N ALA A 203 -31.51 -14.07 21.01
CA ALA A 203 -32.32 -12.98 21.57
C ALA A 203 -31.49 -11.97 22.40
N ASN A 204 -30.34 -12.37 22.94
CA ASN A 204 -29.49 -11.53 23.77
C ASN A 204 -28.52 -10.66 22.97
N PHE A 205 -28.50 -10.77 21.63
CA PHE A 205 -27.56 -10.03 20.78
C PHE A 205 -27.58 -8.52 21.05
N HIS A 206 -28.77 -7.91 21.09
CA HIS A 206 -28.87 -6.46 21.32
C HIS A 206 -28.37 -6.06 22.70
N SER A 207 -28.71 -6.82 23.74
CA SER A 207 -28.22 -6.58 25.11
C SER A 207 -26.69 -6.70 25.18
N PHE A 208 -26.13 -7.73 24.53
CA PHE A 208 -24.69 -7.94 24.46
C PHE A 208 -23.97 -6.77 23.78
N ILE A 209 -24.47 -6.31 22.62
CA ILE A 209 -23.90 -5.15 21.93
C ILE A 209 -23.98 -3.89 22.81
N SER A 210 -25.13 -3.60 23.42
CA SER A 210 -25.29 -2.43 24.30
C SER A 210 -24.41 -2.49 25.55
N GLU A 211 -24.15 -3.68 26.08
CA GLU A 211 -23.24 -3.87 27.21
C GLU A 211 -21.78 -3.61 26.80
N LYS A 212 -21.35 -4.19 25.68
CA LYS A 212 -19.94 -4.20 25.26
C LYS A 212 -19.52 -3.01 24.42
N VAL A 213 -20.44 -2.33 23.74
CA VAL A 213 -20.12 -1.28 22.77
C VAL A 213 -20.74 0.05 23.19
N SER A 214 -19.92 1.09 23.29
CA SER A 214 -20.37 2.45 23.57
C SER A 214 -20.12 3.33 22.34
N PRO A 215 -21.17 3.85 21.67
CA PRO A 215 -20.99 4.84 20.64
C PRO A 215 -20.51 6.16 21.25
N VAL A 216 -19.51 6.79 20.64
CA VAL A 216 -18.91 8.06 21.07
C VAL A 216 -19.07 9.08 19.96
N PRO A 217 -19.98 10.06 20.07
CA PRO A 217 -20.11 11.13 19.08
C PRO A 217 -18.83 11.97 19.02
N GLY A 218 -18.22 12.05 17.83
CA GLY A 218 -17.04 12.89 17.62
C GLY A 218 -16.42 12.74 16.24
N ASP A 219 -15.38 13.54 15.99
CA ASP A 219 -14.63 13.57 14.75
C ASP A 219 -13.12 13.69 15.03
N ILE A 220 -12.32 12.81 14.41
CA ILE A 220 -10.87 12.82 14.56
C ILE A 220 -10.25 14.12 14.03
N SER A 221 -10.90 14.81 13.08
CA SER A 221 -10.41 16.09 12.57
C SER A 221 -10.47 17.23 13.60
N CYS A 222 -11.12 17.01 14.75
CA CYS A 222 -11.28 17.99 15.82
C CYS A 222 -10.32 17.74 16.99
N VAL A 223 -9.96 18.81 17.69
CA VAL A 223 -9.25 18.73 18.97
C VAL A 223 -10.09 17.94 19.96
N ASP A 224 -9.44 17.13 20.82
CA ASP A 224 -10.08 16.20 21.74
C ASP A 224 -11.11 15.27 21.06
N LEU A 225 -10.88 14.94 19.79
CA LEU A 225 -11.73 14.10 18.96
C LEU A 225 -13.17 14.63 18.79
N GLY A 226 -13.41 15.93 19.06
CA GLY A 226 -14.73 16.54 19.00
C GLY A 226 -15.73 16.01 20.04
N ILE A 227 -15.26 15.28 21.07
CA ILE A 227 -16.11 14.74 22.13
C ILE A 227 -16.54 15.89 23.04
N LYS A 228 -17.84 16.24 22.97
CA LYS A 228 -18.41 17.36 23.73
C LYS A 228 -18.73 17.00 25.18
N ASP A 229 -19.09 15.75 25.43
CA ASP A 229 -19.41 15.27 26.78
C ASP A 229 -18.13 15.09 27.61
N SER A 230 -17.94 15.98 28.58
CA SER A 230 -16.78 15.98 29.47
C SER A 230 -16.72 14.75 30.38
N LEU A 231 -17.87 14.20 30.80
CA LEU A 231 -17.91 13.00 31.66
C LEU A 231 -17.49 11.78 30.86
N LEU A 232 -18.06 11.59 29.67
CA LEU A 232 -17.67 10.52 28.76
C LEU A 232 -16.19 10.61 28.37
N LYS A 233 -15.70 11.82 28.10
CA LYS A 233 -14.29 12.06 27.78
C LYS A 233 -13.37 11.67 28.94
N ASN A 234 -13.70 12.08 30.17
CA ASN A 234 -12.95 11.70 31.37
C ASN A 234 -13.00 10.20 31.62
N GLN A 235 -14.14 9.55 31.39
CA GLN A 235 -14.27 8.09 31.48
C GLN A 235 -13.33 7.40 30.50
N ILE A 236 -13.31 7.82 29.23
CA ILE A 236 -12.42 7.25 28.21
C ILE A 236 -10.94 7.42 28.61
N TRP A 237 -10.54 8.60 29.10
CA TRP A 237 -9.17 8.83 29.57
C TRP A 237 -8.76 7.91 30.73
N ASN A 238 -9.70 7.53 31.59
CA ASN A 238 -9.44 6.71 32.77
C ASN A 238 -9.66 5.20 32.56
N GLU A 239 -10.21 4.78 31.42
CA GLU A 239 -10.56 3.37 31.23
C GLU A 239 -9.85 2.69 30.06
N VAL A 240 -9.42 3.44 29.06
CA VAL A 240 -8.91 2.86 27.82
C VAL A 240 -7.50 2.31 27.98
N ASP A 241 -7.35 1.02 27.68
CA ASP A 241 -6.07 0.30 27.64
C ASP A 241 -5.40 0.40 26.28
N THR A 242 -6.17 0.39 25.19
CA THR A 242 -5.64 0.34 23.81
C THR A 242 -6.40 1.26 22.88
N VAL A 243 -5.68 1.97 22.02
CA VAL A 243 -6.28 2.90 21.05
C VAL A 243 -5.94 2.48 19.64
N ILE A 244 -6.94 2.39 18.77
CA ILE A 244 -6.78 1.91 17.40
C ILE A 244 -7.38 2.91 16.43
N ASN A 245 -6.56 3.38 15.49
CA ASN A 245 -6.94 4.35 14.50
C ASN A 245 -7.10 3.72 13.12
N PHE A 246 -8.36 3.48 12.73
CA PHE A 246 -8.75 3.11 11.37
C PHE A 246 -9.20 4.30 10.53
N ALA A 247 -9.36 5.49 11.12
CA ALA A 247 -9.93 6.63 10.41
C ALA A 247 -9.00 7.12 9.31
N ALA A 248 -9.54 7.12 8.11
CA ALA A 248 -8.96 7.79 6.96
C ALA A 248 -10.06 8.11 5.95
N THR A 249 -9.89 9.19 5.19
CA THR A 249 -10.48 9.25 3.85
C THR A 249 -9.56 8.50 2.90
N THR A 250 -10.06 7.41 2.33
CA THR A 250 -9.32 6.54 1.39
C THR A 250 -9.62 6.89 -0.07
N ASN A 251 -10.34 7.98 -0.32
CA ASN A 251 -10.65 8.44 -1.67
C ASN A 251 -9.42 9.16 -2.25
N PHE A 252 -8.88 8.64 -3.35
CA PHE A 252 -7.71 9.22 -4.02
C PHE A 252 -8.01 10.60 -4.63
N ASP A 253 -9.28 10.93 -4.83
CA ASP A 253 -9.78 12.21 -5.39
C ASP A 253 -10.64 12.96 -4.34
N GLU A 254 -10.19 12.97 -3.08
CA GLU A 254 -10.80 13.73 -1.99
C GLU A 254 -10.35 15.20 -2.01
N ARG A 255 -11.19 16.08 -1.46
CA ARG A 255 -10.81 17.45 -1.13
C ARG A 255 -9.57 17.50 -0.23
N TYR A 256 -8.61 18.35 -0.57
CA TYR A 256 -7.34 18.39 0.17
C TYR A 256 -7.51 18.80 1.63
N ASP A 257 -8.37 19.77 1.93
CA ASP A 257 -8.68 20.20 3.29
C ASP A 257 -9.24 19.07 4.16
N VAL A 258 -10.18 18.30 3.61
CA VAL A 258 -10.78 17.15 4.28
C VAL A 258 -9.71 16.06 4.51
N ALA A 259 -8.92 15.73 3.49
CA ALA A 259 -7.89 14.71 3.60
C ALA A 259 -6.78 15.09 4.59
N LEU A 260 -6.33 16.35 4.57
CA LEU A 260 -5.35 16.87 5.51
C LEU A 260 -5.91 16.88 6.94
N GLY A 261 -7.16 17.31 7.12
CA GLY A 261 -7.84 17.33 8.42
C GLY A 261 -7.96 15.93 9.06
N ILE A 262 -8.35 14.93 8.27
CA ILE A 262 -8.60 13.57 8.78
C ILE A 262 -7.30 12.77 8.87
N ASN A 263 -6.57 12.63 7.77
CA ASN A 263 -5.45 11.68 7.67
C ASN A 263 -4.17 12.21 8.34
N THR A 264 -3.96 13.54 8.31
CA THR A 264 -2.76 14.18 8.86
C THR A 264 -3.03 14.76 10.25
N MET A 265 -3.87 15.79 10.33
CA MET A 265 -4.12 16.49 11.59
C MET A 265 -4.87 15.62 12.59
N GLY A 266 -5.78 14.76 12.12
CA GLY A 266 -6.47 13.81 12.97
C GLY A 266 -5.55 12.81 13.66
N ALA A 267 -4.45 12.39 13.01
CA ALA A 267 -3.44 11.56 13.66
C ALA A 267 -2.78 12.30 14.84
N LEU A 268 -2.48 13.60 14.68
CA LEU A 268 -1.92 14.43 15.75
C LEU A 268 -2.94 14.72 16.85
N HIS A 269 -4.20 15.01 16.52
CA HIS A 269 -5.27 15.21 17.51
C HIS A 269 -5.48 13.94 18.33
N LEU A 270 -5.48 12.78 17.70
CA LEU A 270 -5.58 11.49 18.39
C LEU A 270 -4.38 11.27 19.31
N LEU A 271 -3.17 11.50 18.84
CA LEU A 271 -1.98 11.36 19.70
C LEU A 271 -2.07 12.28 20.93
N ASN A 272 -2.51 13.53 20.75
CA ASN A 272 -2.71 14.46 21.86
C ASN A 272 -3.82 14.02 22.82
N PHE A 273 -4.85 13.32 22.32
CA PHE A 273 -5.89 12.71 23.14
C PHE A 273 -5.34 11.50 23.93
N VAL A 274 -4.56 10.63 23.27
CA VAL A 274 -3.95 9.44 23.88
C VAL A 274 -2.97 9.81 24.98
N LYS A 275 -2.23 10.91 24.84
CA LYS A 275 -1.37 11.48 25.89
C LYS A 275 -2.09 11.80 27.21
N LYS A 276 -3.41 11.95 27.16
CA LYS A 276 -4.26 12.20 28.33
C LYS A 276 -4.89 10.92 28.89
N CYS A 277 -4.74 9.78 28.21
CA CYS A 277 -5.24 8.49 28.69
C CYS A 277 -4.27 7.89 29.72
N ASN A 278 -4.77 7.60 30.91
CA ASN A 278 -3.96 7.18 32.06
C ASN A 278 -3.45 5.74 31.97
N HIS A 279 -4.08 4.91 31.13
CA HIS A 279 -3.78 3.48 31.03
C HIS A 279 -3.49 3.00 29.61
N ALA A 280 -3.36 3.93 28.64
CA ALA A 280 -3.10 3.56 27.26
C ALA A 280 -1.74 2.87 27.12
N LYS A 281 -1.76 1.57 26.81
CA LYS A 281 -0.58 0.71 26.64
C LYS A 281 -0.05 0.67 25.21
N VAL A 282 -0.91 0.92 24.23
CA VAL A 282 -0.53 0.91 22.82
C VAL A 282 -1.46 1.80 21.99
N LEU A 283 -0.85 2.52 21.05
CA LEU A 283 -1.54 3.19 19.95
C LEU A 283 -1.23 2.44 18.65
N VAL A 284 -2.26 1.91 18.01
CA VAL A 284 -2.15 1.25 16.71
C VAL A 284 -2.73 2.17 15.63
N HIS A 285 -1.91 2.55 14.65
CA HIS A 285 -2.31 3.37 13.52
C HIS A 285 -2.36 2.56 12.23
N LEU A 286 -3.53 2.46 11.63
CA LEU A 286 -3.67 1.86 10.31
C LEU A 286 -3.27 2.88 9.23
N SER A 287 -2.19 2.58 8.52
CA SER A 287 -1.70 3.31 7.37
C SER A 287 -1.90 2.53 6.07
N THR A 288 -0.99 2.65 5.11
CA THR A 288 -0.98 1.90 3.85
C THR A 288 0.45 1.68 3.42
N ALA A 289 0.77 0.52 2.83
CA ALA A 289 2.12 0.26 2.29
C ALA A 289 2.50 1.28 1.19
N TYR A 290 1.51 1.83 0.50
CA TYR A 290 1.69 2.79 -0.60
C TYR A 290 2.05 4.22 -0.17
N VAL A 291 2.27 4.48 1.13
CA VAL A 291 2.92 5.72 1.59
C VAL A 291 4.32 5.90 1.00
N CYS A 292 4.93 4.82 0.50
CA CYS A 292 6.15 4.87 -0.30
C CYS A 292 5.96 5.53 -1.68
N GLY A 293 4.76 5.92 -2.08
CA GLY A 293 4.49 6.58 -3.37
C GLY A 293 4.85 5.69 -4.55
N GLU A 294 5.74 6.17 -5.41
CA GLU A 294 6.15 5.48 -6.66
C GLU A 294 7.52 4.79 -6.55
N ASP A 295 8.03 4.58 -5.33
CA ASP A 295 9.30 3.87 -5.14
C ASP A 295 9.21 2.44 -5.72
N GLY A 296 10.27 2.01 -6.39
CA GLY A 296 10.39 0.66 -6.95
C GLY A 296 11.39 -0.21 -6.19
N GLY A 297 11.41 -1.50 -6.50
CA GLY A 297 12.29 -2.46 -5.82
C GLY A 297 11.77 -2.88 -4.45
N LEU A 298 12.66 -3.31 -3.56
CA LEU A 298 12.27 -3.77 -2.23
C LEU A 298 12.00 -2.58 -1.28
N ILE A 299 10.75 -2.43 -0.85
CA ILE A 299 10.29 -1.34 0.02
C ILE A 299 10.33 -1.79 1.47
N LYS A 300 11.23 -1.19 2.25
CA LYS A 300 11.50 -1.56 3.65
C LYS A 300 10.51 -0.95 4.64
N GLU A 301 10.29 -1.64 5.75
CA GLU A 301 9.48 -1.19 6.89
C GLU A 301 10.20 -0.10 7.70
N LYS A 302 10.33 1.09 7.11
CA LYS A 302 11.03 2.24 7.71
C LYS A 302 10.09 3.40 8.00
N PRO A 303 10.32 4.12 9.11
CA PRO A 303 9.53 5.31 9.45
C PRO A 303 9.90 6.50 8.58
N PHE A 304 8.94 7.40 8.40
CA PHE A 304 9.20 8.71 7.81
C PHE A 304 9.71 9.67 8.87
N ARG A 305 10.77 10.41 8.53
CA ARG A 305 11.19 11.56 9.35
C ARG A 305 10.28 12.74 9.02
N LEU A 306 10.00 13.57 10.02
CA LEU A 306 9.32 14.84 9.80
C LEU A 306 10.06 15.64 8.73
N GLY A 307 9.32 16.17 7.76
CA GLY A 307 9.88 16.95 6.67
C GLY A 307 10.38 16.15 5.47
N THR A 308 10.29 14.81 5.48
CA THR A 308 10.70 13.97 4.35
C THR A 308 9.89 14.33 3.10
N ALA A 309 10.56 14.68 2.00
CA ALA A 309 10.00 14.77 0.66
C ALA A 309 10.62 13.70 -0.25
N LYS A 310 9.90 13.24 -1.27
CA LYS A 310 10.34 12.12 -2.13
C LYS A 310 11.05 12.56 -3.41
N LYS A 311 10.61 13.65 -4.03
CA LYS A 311 11.15 14.13 -5.32
C LYS A 311 11.74 15.53 -5.28
N SER A 312 11.58 16.23 -4.15
CA SER A 312 11.87 17.65 -4.00
C SER A 312 13.04 17.85 -3.04
N THR A 313 13.91 18.83 -3.33
CA THR A 313 14.93 19.31 -2.37
C THR A 313 14.32 20.11 -1.21
N LYS A 314 13.04 20.48 -1.32
CA LYS A 314 12.28 21.18 -0.29
C LYS A 314 11.66 20.19 0.69
N VAL A 315 11.82 20.52 1.97
CA VAL A 315 11.22 19.82 3.12
C VAL A 315 9.69 19.89 3.04
N THR A 316 9.01 18.79 3.35
CA THR A 316 7.54 18.80 3.51
C THR A 316 7.18 19.42 4.87
N ASP A 317 6.93 20.72 4.89
CA ASP A 317 6.45 21.43 6.08
C ASP A 317 4.91 21.30 6.20
N ILE A 318 4.48 20.42 7.10
CA ILE A 318 3.07 20.12 7.34
C ILE A 318 2.32 21.34 7.89
N GLY A 319 2.99 22.19 8.69
CA GLY A 319 2.39 23.43 9.20
C GLY A 319 2.14 24.43 8.09
N MET A 320 3.05 24.50 7.12
CA MET A 320 2.89 25.33 5.93
C MET A 320 1.80 24.79 4.99
N GLU A 321 1.70 23.47 4.78
CA GLU A 321 0.60 22.87 4.01
C GLU A 321 -0.77 23.23 4.61
N LYS A 322 -0.88 23.19 5.94
CA LYS A 322 -2.11 23.58 6.64
C LYS A 322 -2.48 25.05 6.38
N LYS A 323 -1.53 25.96 6.54
CA LYS A 323 -1.75 27.40 6.28
C LYS A 323 -2.18 27.66 4.84
N LEU A 324 -1.51 27.04 3.87
CA LEU A 324 -1.85 27.18 2.45
C LEU A 324 -3.28 26.71 2.16
N VAL A 325 -3.71 25.60 2.75
CA VAL A 325 -5.09 25.11 2.60
C VAL A 325 -6.10 26.08 3.22
N GLU A 326 -5.82 26.62 4.40
CA GLU A 326 -6.68 27.58 5.08
C GLU A 326 -6.81 28.91 4.30
N GLU A 327 -5.70 29.43 3.77
CA GLU A 327 -5.66 30.63 2.94
C GLU A 327 -6.46 30.44 1.64
N GLU A 328 -6.28 29.30 0.98
CA GLU A 328 -6.95 29.01 -0.29
C GLU A 328 -8.46 28.86 -0.13
N LEU A 329 -8.91 28.18 0.93
CA LEU A 329 -10.33 28.11 1.27
C LEU A 329 -10.90 29.50 1.57
N LYS A 330 -10.19 30.33 2.33
CA LYS A 330 -10.61 31.69 2.64
C LYS A 330 -10.77 32.53 1.36
N ASN A 331 -9.82 32.43 0.43
CA ASN A 331 -9.89 33.13 -0.86
C ASN A 331 -11.12 32.69 -1.66
N LEU A 332 -11.32 31.37 -1.83
CA LEU A 332 -12.47 30.83 -2.56
C LEU A 332 -13.82 31.26 -1.95
N HIS A 333 -13.92 31.28 -0.63
CA HIS A 333 -15.13 31.76 0.05
C HIS A 333 -15.32 33.28 -0.13
N SER A 334 -14.25 34.07 -0.09
CA SER A 334 -14.33 35.53 -0.32
C SER A 334 -14.77 35.88 -1.75
N GLU A 335 -14.42 35.03 -2.72
CA GLU A 335 -14.87 35.12 -4.11
C GLU A 335 -16.31 34.59 -4.31
N HIS A 336 -17.00 34.21 -3.24
CA HIS A 336 -18.35 33.63 -3.27
C HIS A 336 -18.45 32.41 -4.21
N ALA A 337 -17.39 31.59 -4.26
CA ALA A 337 -17.37 30.40 -5.10
C ALA A 337 -18.40 29.38 -4.61
N GLU A 338 -19.14 28.79 -5.57
CA GLU A 338 -20.07 27.69 -5.31
C GLU A 338 -19.37 26.47 -4.69
N GLU A 339 -20.05 25.76 -3.78
CA GLU A 339 -19.48 24.61 -3.05
C GLU A 339 -18.95 23.50 -3.97
N SER A 340 -19.59 23.32 -5.14
CA SER A 340 -19.13 22.38 -6.15
C SER A 340 -17.82 22.80 -6.83
N ALA A 341 -17.61 24.11 -7.00
CA ALA A 341 -16.38 24.69 -7.53
C ALA A 341 -15.24 24.56 -6.50
N ILE A 342 -15.52 24.88 -5.22
CA ILE A 342 -14.59 24.67 -4.10
C ILE A 342 -14.16 23.21 -4.04
N THR A 343 -15.12 22.29 -4.09
CA THR A 343 -14.85 20.85 -4.06
C THR A 343 -13.95 20.42 -5.22
N SER A 344 -14.24 20.87 -6.45
CA SER A 344 -13.41 20.54 -7.61
C SER A 344 -12.01 21.13 -7.51
N TYR A 345 -11.90 22.38 -7.05
CA TYR A 345 -10.63 23.06 -6.89
C TYR A 345 -9.76 22.36 -5.86
N MET A 346 -10.29 22.07 -4.67
CA MET A 346 -9.54 21.47 -3.58
C MET A 346 -9.04 20.05 -3.88
N LYS A 347 -9.76 19.29 -4.71
CA LYS A 347 -9.29 17.99 -5.24
C LYS A 347 -8.07 18.15 -6.15
N ASP A 348 -8.18 19.08 -7.10
CA ASP A 348 -7.11 19.35 -8.06
C ASP A 348 -5.90 19.98 -7.37
N TYR A 349 -6.12 20.85 -6.37
CA TYR A 349 -5.08 21.46 -5.55
C TYR A 349 -4.33 20.41 -4.74
N GLY A 350 -5.02 19.52 -4.02
CA GLY A 350 -4.40 18.41 -3.30
C GLY A 350 -3.57 17.49 -4.20
N SER A 351 -4.06 17.21 -5.41
CA SER A 351 -3.33 16.41 -6.40
C SER A 351 -2.05 17.09 -6.85
N LYS A 352 -2.07 18.41 -7.06
CA LYS A 352 -0.87 19.21 -7.38
C LYS A 352 0.14 19.22 -6.24
N ARG A 353 -0.33 19.44 -4.99
CA ARG A 353 0.53 19.44 -3.78
C ARG A 353 1.21 18.10 -3.59
N ALA A 354 0.46 16.99 -3.67
CA ALA A 354 1.02 15.65 -3.55
C ALA A 354 2.14 15.40 -4.57
N ARG A 355 1.90 15.70 -5.86
CA ARG A 355 2.89 15.52 -6.93
C ARG A 355 4.13 16.38 -6.74
N MET A 356 3.97 17.61 -6.24
CA MET A 356 5.08 18.52 -5.93
C MET A 356 6.03 17.91 -4.88
N HIS A 357 5.48 17.27 -3.85
CA HIS A 357 6.26 16.61 -2.79
C HIS A 357 6.72 15.19 -3.15
N GLY A 358 6.25 14.66 -4.29
CA GLY A 358 6.68 13.40 -4.86
C GLY A 358 5.77 12.20 -4.56
N TRP A 359 4.55 12.45 -4.10
CA TRP A 359 3.50 11.44 -3.96
C TRP A 359 2.52 11.46 -5.14
N PRO A 360 1.99 10.30 -5.55
CA PRO A 360 1.12 10.20 -6.73
C PRO A 360 -0.25 10.87 -6.56
N ASN A 361 -0.78 10.90 -5.34
CA ASN A 361 -2.09 11.47 -5.02
C ASN A 361 -2.20 11.93 -3.55
N THR A 362 -3.28 12.64 -3.26
CA THR A 362 -3.56 13.25 -1.96
C THR A 362 -3.70 12.25 -0.82
N TYR A 363 -4.25 11.05 -1.10
CA TYR A 363 -4.44 10.03 -0.06
C TYR A 363 -3.11 9.56 0.52
N VAL A 364 -2.22 9.02 -0.31
CA VAL A 364 -0.93 8.51 0.19
C VAL A 364 -0.03 9.62 0.74
N PHE A 365 -0.17 10.85 0.21
CA PHE A 365 0.55 12.02 0.71
C PHE A 365 0.12 12.38 2.14
N THR A 366 -1.18 12.49 2.39
CA THR A 366 -1.72 12.83 3.72
C THR A 366 -1.52 11.70 4.72
N LYS A 367 -1.59 10.43 4.30
CA LYS A 367 -1.22 9.29 5.15
C LYS A 367 0.26 9.33 5.56
N ALA A 368 1.17 9.64 4.63
CA ALA A 368 2.59 9.79 4.94
C ALA A 368 2.83 10.94 5.93
N MET A 369 2.17 12.09 5.75
CA MET A 369 2.25 13.20 6.71
C MET A 369 1.69 12.84 8.10
N GLY A 370 0.59 12.07 8.17
CA GLY A 370 0.05 11.56 9.42
C GLY A 370 1.05 10.66 10.15
N GLU A 371 1.73 9.75 9.44
CA GLU A 371 2.81 8.95 10.03
C GLU A 371 3.96 9.82 10.53
N MET A 372 4.40 10.82 9.77
CA MET A 372 5.47 11.73 10.19
C MET A 372 5.14 12.43 11.51
N LEU A 373 3.89 12.88 11.69
CA LEU A 373 3.46 13.53 12.93
C LEU A 373 3.43 12.55 14.10
N LEU A 374 2.93 11.32 13.89
CA LEU A 374 2.92 10.29 14.93
C LEU A 374 4.34 9.94 15.37
N VAL A 375 5.19 9.53 14.43
CA VAL A 375 6.61 9.17 14.67
C VAL A 375 7.35 10.30 15.39
N HIS A 376 7.13 11.56 14.97
CA HIS A 376 7.85 12.69 15.52
C HIS A 376 7.38 13.07 16.93
N HIS A 377 6.06 13.09 17.18
CA HIS A 377 5.50 13.60 18.44
C HIS A 377 5.22 12.52 19.50
N ASN A 378 5.37 11.23 19.17
CA ASN A 378 5.07 10.10 20.07
C ASN A 378 6.30 9.56 20.84
N ARG A 379 7.50 10.11 20.64
CA ARG A 379 8.78 9.49 21.02
C ARG A 379 8.87 8.89 22.42
N ASP A 380 8.11 9.40 23.41
CA ASP A 380 8.15 8.92 24.80
C ASP A 380 6.76 8.80 25.44
N THR A 381 5.70 8.58 24.65
CA THR A 381 4.31 8.55 25.17
C THR A 381 3.77 7.15 25.36
N VAL A 382 3.56 6.44 24.24
CA VAL A 382 2.91 5.13 24.22
C VAL A 382 3.58 4.31 23.12
N PRO A 383 3.77 2.99 23.29
CA PRO A 383 4.13 2.11 22.18
C PRO A 383 3.27 2.39 20.94
N LEU A 384 3.92 2.62 19.80
CA LEU A 384 3.28 2.95 18.53
C LEU A 384 3.51 1.84 17.51
N VAL A 385 2.40 1.27 17.06
CA VAL A 385 2.38 0.30 15.97
C VAL A 385 1.78 0.98 14.75
N ILE A 386 2.54 1.07 13.65
CA ILE A 386 2.01 1.50 12.35
C ILE A 386 1.83 0.26 11.48
N LEU A 387 0.58 -0.10 11.20
CA LEU A 387 0.25 -1.20 10.31
C LEU A 387 0.00 -0.65 8.90
N ARG A 388 0.76 -1.12 7.92
CA ARG A 388 0.71 -0.69 6.51
C ARG A 388 0.22 -1.84 5.63
N PRO A 389 -1.09 -2.07 5.51
CA PRO A 389 -1.61 -3.05 4.58
C PRO A 389 -1.44 -2.61 3.12
N THR A 390 -1.40 -3.60 2.22
CA THR A 390 -1.46 -3.40 0.76
C THR A 390 -2.92 -3.33 0.31
N MET A 391 -3.27 -3.72 -0.92
CA MET A 391 -4.66 -3.63 -1.39
C MET A 391 -5.53 -4.65 -0.65
N VAL A 392 -6.40 -4.16 0.24
CA VAL A 392 -7.26 -5.04 1.02
C VAL A 392 -8.46 -5.51 0.21
N THR A 393 -8.68 -6.83 0.21
CA THR A 393 -9.79 -7.52 -0.47
C THR A 393 -10.81 -8.05 0.54
N SER A 394 -11.70 -8.96 0.14
CA SER A 394 -12.68 -9.57 1.06
C SER A 394 -12.01 -10.38 2.19
N THR A 395 -12.80 -10.88 3.13
CA THR A 395 -12.33 -11.85 4.12
C THR A 395 -11.96 -13.18 3.45
N TYR A 396 -10.87 -13.80 3.90
CA TYR A 396 -10.43 -15.12 3.45
C TYR A 396 -11.20 -16.24 4.15
N GLN A 397 -11.30 -16.15 5.49
CA GLN A 397 -11.92 -17.15 6.34
C GLN A 397 -12.92 -16.54 7.33
N GLU A 398 -12.57 -15.44 7.99
CA GLU A 398 -13.30 -14.95 9.16
C GLU A 398 -14.02 -13.62 8.97
N PRO A 399 -15.20 -13.42 9.60
CA PRO A 399 -16.01 -14.43 10.31
C PRO A 399 -16.64 -15.48 9.38
N PHE A 400 -16.68 -15.17 8.08
CA PHE A 400 -16.98 -16.10 6.99
C PHE A 400 -16.27 -15.60 5.73
N PRO A 401 -15.99 -16.48 4.75
CA PRO A 401 -15.29 -16.09 3.52
C PRO A 401 -16.10 -15.13 2.64
N GLY A 402 -15.42 -14.21 1.98
CA GLY A 402 -16.00 -13.37 0.93
C GLY A 402 -16.76 -12.13 1.43
N TRP A 403 -16.76 -11.83 2.73
CA TRP A 403 -17.37 -10.59 3.20
C TRP A 403 -16.55 -9.38 2.75
N ILE A 404 -17.24 -8.42 2.12
CA ILE A 404 -16.64 -7.17 1.67
C ILE A 404 -17.68 -6.04 1.69
N GLU A 405 -17.23 -4.82 1.98
CA GLU A 405 -18.09 -3.65 1.96
C GLU A 405 -17.56 -2.53 1.06
N GLY A 406 -18.40 -2.21 0.07
CA GLY A 406 -18.09 -1.22 -0.96
C GLY A 406 -17.12 -1.74 -2.01
N VAL A 407 -16.88 -0.91 -3.02
CA VAL A 407 -15.90 -1.20 -4.08
C VAL A 407 -14.56 -0.61 -3.66
N ARG A 408 -13.54 -1.45 -3.45
CA ARG A 408 -12.16 -1.01 -3.17
C ARG A 408 -11.31 -1.16 -4.43
N THR A 409 -10.14 -0.53 -4.41
CA THR A 409 -9.14 -0.39 -5.49
C THR A 409 -9.28 -1.39 -6.65
N ILE A 410 -8.95 -2.66 -6.43
CA ILE A 410 -8.94 -3.71 -7.46
C ILE A 410 -10.36 -4.24 -7.77
N ASP A 411 -11.27 -4.21 -6.79
CA ASP A 411 -12.67 -4.59 -6.95
C ASP A 411 -13.37 -3.74 -8.00
N GLY A 412 -13.00 -2.46 -8.12
CA GLY A 412 -13.55 -1.58 -9.16
C GLY A 412 -13.25 -2.08 -10.58
N VAL A 413 -12.09 -2.70 -10.77
CA VAL A 413 -11.71 -3.35 -12.02
C VAL A 413 -12.55 -4.61 -12.25
N ALA A 414 -12.69 -5.47 -11.22
CA ALA A 414 -13.53 -6.67 -11.28
C ALA A 414 -15.00 -6.34 -11.56
N VAL A 415 -15.59 -5.38 -10.84
CA VAL A 415 -16.96 -4.92 -11.02
C VAL A 415 -17.18 -4.33 -12.41
N GLY A 416 -16.27 -3.45 -12.86
CA GLY A 416 -16.34 -2.87 -14.21
C GLY A 416 -16.25 -3.93 -15.30
N TYR A 417 -15.44 -4.96 -15.09
CA TYR A 417 -15.32 -6.11 -15.96
C TYR A 417 -16.58 -6.97 -15.98
N ALA A 418 -17.08 -7.38 -14.82
CA ALA A 418 -18.28 -8.21 -14.65
C ALA A 418 -19.52 -7.57 -15.26
N GLN A 419 -19.63 -6.24 -15.21
CA GLN A 419 -20.71 -5.47 -15.83
C GLN A 419 -20.54 -5.27 -17.36
N GLY A 420 -19.51 -5.84 -17.98
CA GLY A 420 -19.21 -5.67 -19.41
C GLY A 420 -18.78 -4.26 -19.82
N LYS A 421 -18.52 -3.38 -18.84
CA LYS A 421 -18.15 -1.96 -19.07
C LYS A 421 -16.66 -1.77 -19.32
N LEU A 422 -15.83 -2.68 -18.81
CA LEU A 422 -14.38 -2.61 -18.92
C LEU A 422 -13.86 -3.52 -20.04
N LYS A 423 -13.64 -2.95 -21.23
CA LYS A 423 -13.09 -3.68 -22.39
C LYS A 423 -11.57 -3.57 -22.51
N ALA A 424 -10.99 -2.53 -21.92
CA ALA A 424 -9.59 -2.21 -22.04
C ALA A 424 -9.09 -1.54 -20.75
N PHE A 425 -7.92 -1.93 -20.23
CA PHE A 425 -7.40 -1.37 -18.97
C PHE A 425 -5.86 -1.29 -18.98
N PRO A 426 -5.25 -0.19 -18.50
CA PRO A 426 -3.81 -0.01 -18.51
C PRO A 426 -3.16 -0.72 -17.32
N PHE A 427 -2.85 -1.99 -17.45
CA PHE A 427 -2.01 -2.69 -16.48
C PHE A 427 -0.99 -3.59 -17.17
N ASN A 428 0.15 -3.76 -16.53
CA ASN A 428 1.18 -4.68 -17.00
C ASN A 428 0.92 -6.08 -16.40
N PRO A 429 0.58 -7.10 -17.22
CA PRO A 429 0.21 -8.42 -16.73
C PRO A 429 1.33 -9.14 -15.97
N LYS A 430 2.58 -8.72 -16.15
CA LYS A 430 3.76 -9.31 -15.49
C LYS A 430 3.99 -8.77 -14.07
N LEU A 431 3.36 -7.66 -13.70
CA LEU A 431 3.54 -7.04 -12.39
C LEU A 431 2.64 -7.69 -11.34
N THR A 432 3.09 -7.62 -10.09
CA THR A 432 2.37 -8.09 -8.91
C THR A 432 1.27 -7.09 -8.55
N VAL A 433 0.06 -7.59 -8.33
CA VAL A 433 -1.01 -6.89 -7.62
C VAL A 433 -0.86 -7.27 -6.17
N ASP A 434 -0.26 -6.41 -5.36
CA ASP A 434 -0.14 -6.72 -3.94
C ASP A 434 -1.49 -6.56 -3.26
N VAL A 435 -2.17 -7.70 -3.08
CA VAL A 435 -3.45 -7.82 -2.39
C VAL A 435 -3.30 -8.64 -1.12
N ILE A 436 -4.14 -8.35 -0.13
CA ILE A 436 -4.22 -9.10 1.12
C ILE A 436 -5.69 -9.21 1.58
N PRO A 437 -6.13 -10.35 2.14
CA PRO A 437 -7.46 -10.47 2.73
C PRO A 437 -7.67 -9.60 3.97
N ALA A 438 -8.90 -9.13 4.19
CA ALA A 438 -9.20 -8.17 5.26
C ALA A 438 -9.04 -8.75 6.67
N ASP A 439 -9.44 -10.00 6.87
CA ASP A 439 -9.28 -10.72 8.13
C ASP A 439 -7.80 -10.96 8.48
N MET A 440 -6.93 -11.22 7.50
CA MET A 440 -5.48 -11.29 7.74
C MET A 440 -4.91 -9.95 8.22
N VAL A 441 -5.39 -8.83 7.69
CA VAL A 441 -4.99 -7.50 8.18
C VAL A 441 -5.42 -7.30 9.64
N ILE A 442 -6.63 -7.72 10.01
CA ILE A 442 -7.12 -7.63 11.39
C ILE A 442 -6.36 -8.57 12.33
N ASN A 443 -6.04 -9.77 11.87
CA ASN A 443 -5.23 -10.73 12.62
C ASN A 443 -3.83 -10.17 12.91
N ALA A 444 -3.14 -9.64 11.90
CA ALA A 444 -1.86 -8.95 12.08
C ALA A 444 -1.97 -7.75 13.04
N LEU A 445 -3.04 -6.97 12.93
CA LEU A 445 -3.31 -5.82 13.80
C LEU A 445 -3.43 -6.25 15.27
N ILE A 446 -4.23 -7.28 15.55
CA ILE A 446 -4.46 -7.77 16.91
C ILE A 446 -3.17 -8.35 17.49
N MET A 447 -2.44 -9.18 16.74
CA MET A 447 -1.16 -9.71 17.18
C MET A 447 -0.16 -8.60 17.50
N ALA A 448 0.01 -7.63 16.59
CA ALA A 448 0.93 -6.51 16.81
C ALA A 448 0.52 -5.64 18.00
N MET A 449 -0.78 -5.43 18.21
CA MET A 449 -1.32 -4.71 19.36
C MET A 449 -0.94 -5.39 20.68
N VAL A 450 -1.15 -6.70 20.78
CA VAL A 450 -0.88 -7.47 22.02
C VAL A 450 0.62 -7.50 22.32
N GLU A 451 1.46 -7.79 21.32
CA GLU A 451 2.92 -7.78 21.47
C GLU A 451 3.43 -6.47 22.06
N TYR A 452 2.95 -5.34 21.52
CA TYR A 452 3.45 -4.03 21.90
C TYR A 452 2.82 -3.48 23.17
N ALA A 453 1.60 -3.87 23.51
CA ALA A 453 0.96 -3.49 24.77
C ALA A 453 1.63 -4.13 26.01
N ASN A 454 2.39 -5.21 25.82
CA ASN A 454 3.14 -5.88 26.89
C ASN A 454 4.56 -5.32 27.07
N ARG A 455 5.00 -4.38 26.23
CA ARG A 455 6.35 -3.80 26.33
C ARG A 455 6.43 -2.70 27.38
N SER A 456 7.49 -2.75 28.19
CA SER A 456 7.74 -1.77 29.26
C SER A 456 8.32 -0.45 28.77
N THR A 457 8.80 -0.38 27.52
CA THR A 457 9.41 0.82 26.94
C THR A 457 8.64 1.31 25.71
N PRO A 458 8.40 2.64 25.59
CA PRO A 458 7.90 3.22 24.35
C PRO A 458 8.78 2.79 23.19
N SER A 459 8.17 2.17 22.19
CA SER A 459 8.84 1.71 20.98
C SER A 459 7.97 1.97 19.77
N GLU A 460 8.62 2.11 18.63
CA GLU A 460 7.97 2.31 17.33
C GLU A 460 8.25 1.10 16.46
N ILE A 461 7.20 0.58 15.82
CA ILE A 461 7.33 -0.48 14.83
C ILE A 461 6.42 -0.24 13.66
N ILE A 462 6.85 -0.73 12.51
CA ILE A 462 6.09 -0.69 11.27
C ILE A 462 5.99 -2.10 10.71
N TYR A 463 4.78 -2.47 10.34
CA TYR A 463 4.49 -3.75 9.71
C TYR A 463 3.91 -3.50 8.32
N HIS A 464 4.55 -4.03 7.27
CA HIS A 464 3.88 -4.22 5.99
C HIS A 464 3.06 -5.51 6.04
N VAL A 465 1.78 -5.40 5.72
CA VAL A 465 0.87 -6.55 5.66
C VAL A 465 0.43 -6.70 4.21
N GLY A 466 1.15 -7.55 3.48
CA GLY A 466 0.99 -7.74 2.05
C GLY A 466 1.49 -9.10 1.61
N SER A 467 1.33 -9.39 0.32
CA SER A 467 1.66 -10.70 -0.25
C SER A 467 2.81 -10.66 -1.26
N SER A 468 3.24 -9.48 -1.72
CA SER A 468 4.16 -9.39 -2.88
C SER A 468 5.50 -10.08 -2.71
N LEU A 469 6.07 -10.11 -1.50
CA LEU A 469 7.38 -10.73 -1.27
C LEU A 469 7.29 -12.25 -1.17
N ARG A 470 6.37 -12.78 -0.36
CA ARG A 470 6.32 -14.21 -0.01
C ARG A 470 5.26 -15.03 -0.77
N ASN A 471 4.20 -14.42 -1.28
CA ASN A 471 3.16 -15.11 -2.07
C ASN A 471 2.59 -14.21 -3.21
N PRO A 472 3.39 -13.85 -4.23
CA PRO A 472 3.02 -12.84 -5.22
C PRO A 472 1.83 -13.23 -6.10
N PHE A 473 0.80 -12.38 -6.13
CA PHE A 473 -0.33 -12.49 -7.05
C PHE A 473 -0.17 -11.54 -8.25
N LYS A 474 -0.15 -12.03 -9.49
CA LYS A 474 0.09 -11.18 -10.68
C LYS A 474 -1.19 -10.68 -11.31
N PHE A 475 -1.10 -9.56 -12.02
CA PHE A 475 -2.23 -9.05 -12.81
C PHE A 475 -2.72 -10.05 -13.87
N SER A 476 -1.84 -10.89 -14.42
CA SER A 476 -2.24 -11.99 -15.31
C SER A 476 -3.13 -13.02 -14.61
N ASN A 477 -2.86 -13.34 -13.34
CA ASN A 477 -3.70 -14.25 -12.56
C ASN A 477 -5.07 -13.63 -12.32
N PHE A 478 -5.12 -12.37 -11.91
CA PHE A 478 -6.36 -11.64 -11.69
C PHE A 478 -7.24 -11.59 -12.95
N GLN A 479 -6.64 -11.31 -14.12
CA GLN A 479 -7.35 -11.30 -15.39
C GLN A 479 -7.91 -12.68 -15.77
N ASP A 480 -7.10 -13.74 -15.62
CA ASP A 480 -7.49 -15.11 -15.95
C ASP A 480 -8.63 -15.58 -15.05
N LEU A 481 -8.45 -15.49 -13.74
CA LEU A 481 -9.44 -15.90 -12.74
C LEU A 481 -10.74 -15.12 -12.90
N GLY A 482 -10.66 -13.81 -13.10
CA GLY A 482 -11.85 -12.97 -13.34
C GLY A 482 -12.58 -13.38 -14.61
N ASN A 483 -11.86 -13.66 -15.71
CA ASN A 483 -12.47 -14.13 -16.94
C ASN A 483 -13.17 -15.48 -16.74
N ARG A 484 -12.49 -16.46 -16.12
CA ARG A 484 -13.08 -17.78 -15.85
C ARG A 484 -14.34 -17.67 -15.01
N TYR A 485 -14.27 -16.96 -13.89
CA TYR A 485 -15.41 -16.80 -12.99
C TYR A 485 -16.62 -16.15 -13.66
N PHE A 486 -16.46 -14.98 -14.30
CA PHE A 486 -17.59 -14.23 -14.86
C PHE A 486 -18.10 -14.77 -16.20
N VAL A 487 -17.35 -15.65 -16.88
CA VAL A 487 -17.88 -16.44 -18.00
C VAL A 487 -18.78 -17.57 -17.48
N GLN A 488 -18.38 -18.23 -16.40
CA GLN A 488 -19.17 -19.31 -15.78
C GLN A 488 -20.39 -18.77 -15.01
N ASN A 489 -20.23 -17.60 -14.37
CA ASN A 489 -21.22 -16.95 -13.52
C ASN A 489 -21.50 -15.52 -14.02
N PRO A 490 -22.12 -15.36 -15.21
CA PRO A 490 -22.39 -14.04 -15.76
C PRO A 490 -23.38 -13.26 -14.90
N LEU A 491 -23.12 -11.97 -14.73
CA LEU A 491 -24.10 -11.06 -14.13
C LEU A 491 -25.33 -10.96 -15.04
N ILE A 492 -26.48 -10.70 -14.44
CA ILE A 492 -27.73 -10.51 -15.15
C ILE A 492 -27.96 -9.00 -15.34
N ASP A 493 -28.26 -8.59 -16.57
CA ASP A 493 -28.62 -7.20 -16.87
C ASP A 493 -30.08 -6.89 -16.48
N LYS A 494 -30.50 -5.64 -16.73
CA LYS A 494 -31.85 -5.17 -16.41
C LYS A 494 -32.95 -5.88 -17.19
N ASP A 495 -32.62 -6.50 -18.32
CA ASP A 495 -33.54 -7.21 -19.21
C ASP A 495 -33.55 -8.71 -18.91
N GLY A 496 -32.90 -9.15 -17.82
CA GLY A 496 -32.81 -10.56 -17.44
C GLY A 496 -31.80 -11.36 -18.28
N LYS A 497 -30.94 -10.70 -19.07
CA LYS A 497 -30.00 -11.38 -19.97
C LYS A 497 -28.61 -11.50 -19.33
N PRO A 498 -27.91 -12.64 -19.55
CA PRO A 498 -26.53 -12.78 -19.12
C PRO A 498 -25.60 -11.79 -19.81
N ILE A 499 -24.83 -11.03 -19.03
CA ILE A 499 -23.79 -10.14 -19.52
C ILE A 499 -22.60 -10.97 -20.00
N LYS A 500 -22.34 -10.92 -21.31
CA LYS A 500 -21.19 -11.61 -21.91
C LYS A 500 -19.91 -10.81 -21.72
N VAL A 501 -18.97 -11.37 -20.96
CA VAL A 501 -17.62 -10.83 -20.80
C VAL A 501 -16.62 -11.56 -21.68
N GLY A 502 -15.63 -10.85 -22.19
CA GLY A 502 -14.53 -11.40 -23.00
C GLY A 502 -13.17 -11.11 -22.39
N LYS A 503 -12.08 -11.41 -23.10
CA LYS A 503 -10.74 -11.05 -22.62
C LYS A 503 -10.51 -9.53 -22.69
N VAL A 504 -10.10 -8.92 -21.58
CA VAL A 504 -9.77 -7.48 -21.51
C VAL A 504 -8.50 -7.19 -22.33
N THR A 505 -8.52 -6.12 -23.12
CA THR A 505 -7.30 -5.61 -23.78
C THR A 505 -6.41 -4.89 -22.76
N THR A 506 -5.17 -5.35 -22.62
CA THR A 506 -4.23 -4.84 -21.60
C THR A 506 -3.11 -4.02 -22.22
N PHE A 507 -2.60 -3.02 -21.50
CA PHE A 507 -1.52 -2.15 -21.96
C PHE A 507 -0.38 -2.12 -20.95
N SER A 508 0.83 -2.48 -21.40
CA SER A 508 2.03 -2.50 -20.56
C SER A 508 2.59 -1.12 -20.22
N SER A 509 1.98 -0.05 -20.75
CA SER A 509 2.31 1.34 -20.39
C SER A 509 1.12 2.28 -20.59
N MET A 510 1.06 3.36 -19.80
CA MET A 510 0.08 4.42 -20.00
C MET A 510 0.19 5.10 -21.37
N ALA A 511 1.39 5.21 -21.94
CA ALA A 511 1.58 5.76 -23.28
C ALA A 511 0.79 4.94 -24.33
N SER A 512 0.95 3.61 -24.32
CA SER A 512 0.22 2.72 -25.23
C SER A 512 -1.30 2.76 -25.02
N PHE A 513 -1.76 2.85 -23.77
CA PHE A 513 -3.17 3.02 -23.45
C PHE A 513 -3.73 4.35 -23.96
N ARG A 514 -2.99 5.46 -23.77
CA ARG A 514 -3.39 6.79 -24.26
C ARG A 514 -3.49 6.82 -25.79
N ILE A 515 -2.56 6.18 -26.50
CA ILE A 515 -2.62 6.04 -27.96
C ILE A 515 -3.88 5.27 -28.37
N TYR A 516 -4.16 4.13 -27.74
CA TYR A 516 -5.36 3.35 -28.00
C TYR A 516 -6.64 4.17 -27.73
N MET A 517 -6.71 4.85 -26.59
CA MET A 517 -7.86 5.69 -26.24
C MET A 517 -8.04 6.85 -27.22
N ALA A 518 -6.94 7.43 -27.70
CA ALA A 518 -6.96 8.50 -28.68
C ALA A 518 -7.53 8.02 -30.03
N ILE A 519 -7.04 6.89 -30.54
CA ILE A 519 -7.48 6.33 -31.83
C ILE A 519 -8.93 5.84 -31.73
N ARG A 520 -9.24 5.04 -30.71
CA ARG A 520 -10.52 4.34 -30.62
C ARG A 520 -11.69 5.25 -30.23
N TYR A 521 -11.44 6.23 -29.35
CA TYR A 521 -12.51 7.05 -28.75
C TYR A 521 -12.35 8.54 -29.02
N SER A 522 -11.16 9.13 -28.80
CA SER A 522 -10.98 10.58 -28.92
C SER A 522 -11.15 11.08 -30.37
N LEU A 523 -10.53 10.39 -31.33
CA LEU A 523 -10.63 10.73 -32.74
C LEU A 523 -12.08 10.59 -33.24
N ALA A 524 -12.71 9.45 -32.95
CA ALA A 524 -14.12 9.22 -33.28
C ALA A 524 -15.04 10.28 -32.66
N LEU A 525 -14.76 10.71 -31.42
CA LEU A 525 -15.53 11.75 -30.74
C LEU A 525 -15.32 13.15 -31.37
N LYS A 526 -14.10 13.46 -31.84
CA LYS A 526 -13.81 14.70 -32.59
C LYS A 526 -14.52 14.72 -33.95
N VAL A 527 -14.50 13.60 -34.67
CA VAL A 527 -15.24 13.44 -35.94
C VAL A 527 -16.74 13.58 -35.70
N PHE A 528 -17.26 12.94 -34.65
CA PHE A 528 -18.66 13.10 -34.25
C PHE A 528 -19.02 14.55 -33.91
N HIS A 529 -18.13 15.28 -33.23
CA HIS A 529 -18.33 16.70 -32.94
C HIS A 529 -18.42 17.55 -34.21
N LEU A 530 -17.52 17.31 -35.17
CA LEU A 530 -17.52 18.01 -36.46
C LEU A 530 -18.82 17.75 -37.22
N ALA A 531 -19.26 16.48 -37.29
CA ALA A 531 -20.50 16.10 -37.96
C ALA A 531 -21.76 16.71 -37.34
N ILE A 532 -21.79 16.90 -36.02
CA ILE A 532 -22.90 17.59 -35.34
C ILE A 532 -22.93 19.08 -35.72
N ASN A 533 -21.77 19.71 -35.81
CA ASN A 533 -21.69 21.13 -36.14
C ASN A 533 -22.02 21.42 -37.61
N THR A 534 -22.00 20.40 -38.49
CA THR A 534 -22.37 20.52 -39.90
C THR A 534 -23.83 20.15 -40.21
N VAL A 535 -24.59 19.58 -39.27
CA VAL A 535 -25.99 19.11 -39.49
C VAL A 535 -26.98 19.87 -38.59
N LEU A 536 -28.14 20.28 -39.15
CA LEU A 536 -29.15 21.15 -38.52
C LEU A 536 -29.91 20.54 -37.30
N PHE A 537 -29.74 19.25 -37.00
CA PHE A 537 -30.40 18.59 -35.86
C PHE A 537 -29.54 18.63 -34.60
N GLN A 538 -29.44 19.79 -33.96
CA GLN A 538 -28.33 20.08 -33.04
C GLN A 538 -28.50 19.57 -31.60
N LYS A 539 -29.71 19.53 -31.02
CA LYS A 539 -29.84 19.39 -29.55
C LYS A 539 -29.52 17.99 -29.01
N SER A 540 -30.20 16.94 -29.48
CA SER A 540 -30.02 15.57 -28.94
C SER A 540 -28.62 15.00 -29.19
N TYR A 541 -28.03 15.28 -30.35
CA TYR A 541 -26.68 14.84 -30.67
C TYR A 541 -25.61 15.61 -29.90
N LYS A 542 -25.83 16.91 -29.64
CA LYS A 542 -24.95 17.72 -28.78
C LYS A 542 -24.96 17.21 -27.34
N ASP A 543 -26.13 16.87 -26.79
CA ASP A 543 -26.25 16.27 -25.46
C ASP A 543 -25.53 14.90 -25.40
N LYS A 544 -25.71 14.07 -26.43
CA LYS A 544 -25.00 12.79 -26.56
C LYS A 544 -23.48 12.97 -26.63
N TYR A 545 -22.99 13.95 -27.40
CA TYR A 545 -21.57 14.30 -27.48
C TYR A 545 -21.03 14.76 -26.13
N ILE A 546 -21.72 15.66 -25.44
CA ILE A 546 -21.33 16.15 -24.11
C ILE A 546 -21.25 14.98 -23.12
N ALA A 547 -22.24 14.08 -23.14
CA ALA A 547 -22.24 12.89 -22.29
C ALA A 547 -21.06 11.96 -22.58
N LEU A 548 -20.76 11.69 -23.86
CA LEU A 548 -19.61 10.86 -24.26
C LEU A 548 -18.27 11.50 -23.91
N LYS A 549 -18.10 12.81 -24.15
CA LYS A 549 -16.91 13.58 -23.77
C LYS A 549 -16.69 13.54 -22.26
N ARG A 550 -17.76 13.68 -21.48
CA ARG A 550 -17.72 13.59 -20.01
C ARG A 550 -17.32 12.19 -19.55
N LYS A 551 -17.87 11.14 -20.16
CA LYS A 551 -17.49 9.74 -19.88
C LYS A 551 -16.01 9.48 -20.19
N LEU A 552 -15.53 9.91 -21.35
CA LEU A 552 -14.12 9.78 -21.74
C LEU A 552 -13.19 10.52 -20.76
N LYS A 553 -13.51 11.77 -20.41
CA LYS A 553 -12.74 12.56 -19.45
C LYS A 553 -12.68 11.89 -18.07
N ARG A 554 -13.81 11.36 -17.58
CA ARG A 554 -13.88 10.60 -16.32
C ARG A 554 -13.04 9.32 -16.37
N GLY A 555 -13.13 8.56 -17.45
CA GLY A 555 -12.34 7.35 -17.66
C GLY A 555 -10.82 7.62 -17.68
N MET A 556 -10.40 8.69 -18.36
CA MET A 556 -8.98 9.09 -18.38
C MET A 556 -8.50 9.57 -17.01
N ARG A 557 -9.28 10.38 -16.27
CA ARG A 557 -8.95 10.79 -14.90
C ARG A 557 -8.76 9.58 -13.98
N LEU A 558 -9.62 8.58 -14.09
CA LEU A 558 -9.50 7.34 -13.32
C LEU A 558 -8.22 6.58 -13.70
N ALA A 559 -7.94 6.42 -14.99
CA ALA A 559 -6.72 5.76 -15.44
C ALA A 559 -5.44 6.47 -14.92
N ASP A 560 -5.40 7.80 -14.97
CA ASP A 560 -4.26 8.59 -14.47
C ASP A 560 -4.12 8.50 -12.93
N LEU A 561 -5.23 8.34 -12.21
CA LEU A 561 -5.22 8.19 -10.75
C LEU A 561 -4.70 6.82 -10.30
N TYR A 562 -4.99 5.78 -11.09
CA TYR A 562 -4.60 4.40 -10.82
C TYR A 562 -3.26 4.01 -11.44
N GLU A 563 -2.74 4.77 -12.43
CA GLU A 563 -1.45 4.56 -13.10
C GLU A 563 -0.31 4.16 -12.14
N PRO A 564 -0.08 4.88 -11.03
CA PRO A 564 1.00 4.57 -10.09
C PRO A 564 0.90 3.18 -9.45
N TYR A 565 -0.30 2.61 -9.39
CA TYR A 565 -0.59 1.33 -8.73
C TYR A 565 -0.59 0.17 -9.72
N VAL A 566 -1.16 0.36 -10.90
CA VAL A 566 -1.22 -0.67 -11.96
C VAL A 566 0.11 -0.85 -12.70
N PHE A 567 1.04 0.10 -12.53
CA PHE A 567 2.43 0.01 -12.99
C PHE A 567 3.44 0.03 -11.83
N PHE A 568 2.99 -0.22 -10.59
CA PHE A 568 3.86 -0.26 -9.42
C PHE A 568 4.87 -1.40 -9.54
N LYS A 569 6.16 -1.09 -9.31
CA LYS A 569 7.27 -2.05 -9.40
C LYS A 569 7.90 -2.34 -8.05
N GLY A 570 7.28 -1.87 -6.97
CA GLY A 570 7.73 -2.17 -5.62
C GLY A 570 7.27 -3.55 -5.18
N ILE A 571 8.08 -4.18 -4.34
CA ILE A 571 7.76 -5.37 -3.55
C ILE A 571 7.92 -4.95 -2.10
N PHE A 572 6.90 -5.18 -1.28
CA PHE A 572 6.93 -4.76 0.12
C PHE A 572 7.65 -5.80 0.97
N ASP A 573 8.73 -5.38 1.62
CA ASP A 573 9.42 -6.17 2.65
C ASP A 573 8.48 -6.37 3.83
N ASP A 574 8.24 -7.61 4.24
CA ASP A 574 7.37 -7.97 5.36
C ASP A 574 8.13 -8.67 6.49
N ALA A 575 9.44 -8.42 6.61
CA ALA A 575 10.31 -9.07 7.59
C ALA A 575 9.85 -8.89 9.05
N ASN A 576 9.29 -7.73 9.44
CA ASN A 576 8.74 -7.57 10.79
C ASN A 576 7.47 -8.40 10.97
N SER A 577 6.58 -8.42 9.97
CA SER A 577 5.35 -9.21 9.96
C SER A 577 5.64 -10.71 10.06
N GLU A 578 6.62 -11.20 9.30
CA GLU A 578 7.10 -12.59 9.38
C GLU A 578 7.67 -12.91 10.78
N LYS A 579 8.49 -12.02 11.36
CA LYS A 579 9.03 -12.21 12.71
C LYS A 579 7.93 -12.28 13.77
N LEU A 580 6.93 -11.40 13.70
CA LEU A 580 5.79 -11.40 14.61
C LEU A 580 5.03 -12.73 14.50
N GLN A 581 4.80 -13.21 13.28
CA GLN A 581 4.16 -14.50 13.06
C GLN A 581 4.96 -15.67 13.62
N ILE A 582 6.27 -15.73 13.37
CA ILE A 582 7.14 -16.78 13.89
C ILE A 582 7.14 -16.76 15.43
N ALA A 583 7.18 -15.58 16.03
CA ALA A 583 7.10 -15.42 17.48
C ALA A 583 5.73 -15.90 18.02
N ALA A 584 4.64 -15.51 17.36
CA ALA A 584 3.28 -15.92 17.71
C ALA A 584 3.14 -17.44 17.73
N THR A 585 3.54 -18.13 16.65
CA THR A 585 3.45 -19.59 16.54
C THR A 585 4.22 -20.32 17.64
N LYS A 586 5.29 -19.72 18.18
CA LYS A 586 6.10 -20.30 19.24
C LYS A 586 5.58 -20.01 20.65
N THR A 587 4.91 -18.87 20.84
CA THR A 587 4.64 -18.31 22.19
C THR A 587 3.16 -18.10 22.50
N CYS A 588 2.28 -18.19 21.50
CA CYS A 588 0.84 -17.97 21.63
C CYS A 588 0.07 -19.22 21.19
N SER A 589 -0.68 -19.82 22.11
CA SER A 589 -1.53 -20.99 21.83
C SER A 589 -2.64 -20.70 20.80
N GLU A 590 -3.05 -19.44 20.68
CA GLU A 590 -4.11 -18.98 19.78
C GLU A 590 -3.61 -18.59 18.39
N ALA A 591 -2.31 -18.71 18.11
CA ALA A 591 -1.69 -18.19 16.89
C ALA A 591 -2.38 -18.63 15.59
N HIS A 592 -2.89 -19.86 15.55
CA HIS A 592 -3.62 -20.39 14.39
C HIS A 592 -4.94 -19.62 14.13
N ALA A 593 -5.68 -19.23 15.17
CA ALA A 593 -6.94 -18.47 15.06
C ALA A 593 -6.73 -17.00 14.66
N PHE A 594 -5.49 -16.53 14.70
CA PHE A 594 -5.08 -15.19 14.28
C PHE A 594 -4.03 -15.28 13.16
N ASN A 595 -4.06 -16.35 12.35
CA ASN A 595 -3.12 -16.49 11.26
C ASN A 595 -3.26 -15.34 10.24
N PHE A 596 -2.13 -14.76 9.84
CA PHE A 596 -2.05 -13.77 8.78
C PHE A 596 -0.93 -14.09 7.77
N ASP A 597 -0.48 -15.35 7.69
CA ASP A 597 0.55 -15.76 6.73
C ASP A 597 0.03 -15.64 5.29
N PRO A 598 0.56 -14.72 4.46
CA PRO A 598 0.18 -14.66 3.06
C PRO A 598 0.50 -15.95 2.31
N THR A 599 1.48 -16.76 2.75
CA THR A 599 1.82 -18.03 2.07
C THR A 599 0.72 -19.10 2.19
N SER A 600 -0.18 -18.95 3.16
CA SER A 600 -1.34 -19.83 3.35
C SER A 600 -2.50 -19.58 2.37
N ILE A 601 -2.41 -18.52 1.56
CA ILE A 601 -3.46 -18.17 0.60
C ILE A 601 -3.32 -19.01 -0.66
N ASN A 602 -4.34 -19.83 -0.95
CA ASN A 602 -4.55 -20.37 -2.28
C ASN A 602 -5.28 -19.33 -3.12
N TRP A 603 -4.54 -18.61 -3.98
CA TRP A 603 -5.10 -17.50 -4.77
C TRP A 603 -6.26 -17.91 -5.68
N GLU A 604 -6.22 -19.11 -6.25
CA GLU A 604 -7.28 -19.56 -7.16
C GLU A 604 -8.56 -19.83 -6.38
N ALA A 605 -8.49 -20.66 -5.33
CA ALA A 605 -9.64 -20.96 -4.48
C ALA A 605 -10.19 -19.68 -3.82
N TYR A 606 -9.32 -18.83 -3.30
CA TYR A 606 -9.73 -17.57 -2.69
C TYR A 606 -10.51 -16.67 -3.67
N MET A 607 -9.97 -16.47 -4.88
CA MET A 607 -10.61 -15.57 -5.84
C MET A 607 -11.92 -16.16 -6.41
N MET A 608 -11.92 -17.45 -6.75
CA MET A 608 -13.07 -18.14 -7.37
C MET A 608 -14.19 -18.44 -6.39
N ASP A 609 -13.86 -18.83 -5.16
CA ASP A 609 -14.84 -19.40 -4.21
C ASP A 609 -15.26 -18.39 -3.13
N ALA A 610 -14.44 -17.37 -2.85
CA ALA A 610 -14.73 -16.37 -1.81
C ALA A 610 -14.85 -14.95 -2.36
N HIS A 611 -13.81 -14.42 -3.01
CA HIS A 611 -13.75 -12.99 -3.32
C HIS A 611 -14.71 -12.56 -4.43
N PHE A 612 -14.68 -13.20 -5.62
CA PHE A 612 -15.62 -12.84 -6.68
C PHE A 612 -17.08 -13.13 -6.32
N PRO A 613 -17.43 -14.29 -5.71
CA PRO A 613 -18.77 -14.52 -5.17
C PRO A 613 -19.17 -13.47 -4.13
N GLY A 614 -18.24 -13.11 -3.25
CA GLY A 614 -18.40 -12.06 -2.24
C GLY A 614 -18.74 -10.71 -2.84
N LEU A 615 -18.02 -10.30 -3.90
CA LEU A 615 -18.32 -9.07 -4.64
C LEU A 615 -19.73 -9.09 -5.25
N VAL A 616 -20.13 -10.21 -5.86
CA VAL A 616 -21.49 -10.36 -6.41
C VAL A 616 -22.52 -10.25 -5.30
N LYS A 617 -22.33 -10.99 -4.19
CA LYS A 617 -23.27 -11.08 -3.08
C LYS A 617 -23.39 -9.80 -2.27
N HIS A 618 -22.30 -9.09 -2.01
CA HIS A 618 -22.28 -8.00 -1.03
C HIS A 618 -22.17 -6.60 -1.65
N VAL A 619 -21.70 -6.48 -2.89
CA VAL A 619 -21.42 -5.17 -3.53
C VAL A 619 -22.30 -4.90 -4.74
N LEU A 620 -22.59 -5.92 -5.54
CA LEU A 620 -23.29 -5.79 -6.83
C LEU A 620 -24.81 -5.98 -6.75
N LYS A 621 -25.39 -6.03 -5.54
CA LYS A 621 -26.83 -6.18 -5.33
C LYS A 621 -27.67 -5.11 -6.04
#